data_AF-A0AAW1N0Q1-F1
#
_entry.id   AF-A0AAW1N0Q1-F1
#
_cell.length_a   1.000
_cell.length_b   1.000
_cell.length_c   1.000
_cell.angle_alpha   90.00
_cell.angle_beta   90.00
_cell.angle_gamma   90.00
#
_symmetry.space_group_name_H-M   'P 1'
#
loop_
_entity.id
_entity.type
_entity.pdbx_description
1 polymer ?
#
loop_
_entity_poly.entity_id
_entity_poly.type
_entity_poly.pdbx_seq_one_letter_code
_entity_poly.pdbx_strand_id
1 'polypeptide(L)'
;MAIGWTKVRGFLGLLLYSRALKANHHKVEELWQSDGSSVAIFRLVMPIKLLKLLLQCLGIDNKDSRKERSRTTKLPPIRELFDVFVSNCKNGYSLSKYDTIDDKLEGFKRRCSFRQYLQSVIPSKRNSFRQYIPSKRNIPLLNTLLCNFQLTVLGTIRKNKAEFPLKLLGTIRKNKAEFPLKFTEAKHLNLTLVSYVPKRKKNVLLISSLYHDDTVDETTRKPAIIMDKAEYSIIEHSAM
;
A
#
# COMPACT_ATOMS: atom_id res chain seq x y z
N MET A 1 9.97 -26.53 -25.10
CA MET A 1 8.52 -26.63 -25.35
C MET A 1 7.95 -25.23 -25.46
N ALA A 2 7.58 -24.76 -26.66
CA ALA A 2 6.95 -23.45 -26.82
C ALA A 2 5.48 -23.55 -26.38
N ILE A 3 5.06 -22.72 -25.43
CA ILE A 3 3.67 -22.66 -24.97
C ILE A 3 2.95 -21.59 -25.78
N GLY A 4 1.89 -21.96 -26.50
CA GLY A 4 1.08 -21.00 -27.25
C GLY A 4 0.32 -20.03 -26.33
N TRP A 5 0.08 -18.81 -26.82
CA TRP A 5 -0.60 -17.74 -26.08
C TRP A 5 -1.97 -18.14 -25.52
N THR A 6 -2.72 -18.98 -26.23
CA THR A 6 -4.03 -19.49 -25.77
C THR A 6 -3.92 -20.26 -24.46
N LYS A 7 -2.86 -21.08 -24.30
CA LYS A 7 -2.62 -21.83 -23.05
C LYS A 7 -2.21 -20.92 -21.90
N VAL A 8 -1.42 -19.88 -22.17
CA VAL A 8 -1.05 -18.86 -21.18
C VAL A 8 -2.28 -18.09 -20.70
N ARG A 9 -3.15 -17.67 -21.62
CA ARG A 9 -4.42 -17.01 -21.29
C ARG A 9 -5.34 -17.90 -20.47
N GLY A 10 -5.49 -19.17 -20.85
CA GLY A 10 -6.25 -20.16 -20.09
C GLY A 10 -5.70 -20.34 -18.66
N PHE A 11 -4.38 -20.46 -18.53
CA PHE A 11 -3.71 -20.54 -17.23
C PHE A 11 -4.00 -19.32 -16.33
N LEU A 12 -3.79 -18.10 -16.85
CA LEU A 12 -4.08 -16.86 -16.11
C LEU A 12 -5.57 -16.74 -15.76
N GLY A 13 -6.46 -17.13 -16.68
CA GLY A 13 -7.90 -17.16 -16.45
C GLY A 13 -8.28 -18.09 -15.29
N LEU A 14 -7.69 -19.28 -15.21
CA LEU A 14 -7.93 -20.21 -14.10
C LEU A 14 -7.41 -19.68 -12.75
N LEU A 15 -6.28 -18.97 -12.73
CA LEU A 15 -5.79 -18.33 -11.51
C LEU A 15 -6.75 -17.26 -11.02
N LEU A 16 -7.22 -16.39 -11.91
CA LEU A 16 -8.21 -15.35 -11.58
C LEU A 16 -9.54 -15.97 -11.13
N TYR A 17 -10.00 -17.01 -11.83
CA TYR A 17 -11.23 -17.70 -11.51
C TYR A 17 -11.17 -18.43 -10.15
N SER A 18 -10.03 -19.05 -9.83
CA SER A 18 -9.83 -19.66 -8.51
C SER A 18 -9.94 -18.65 -7.37
N ARG A 19 -9.51 -17.40 -7.60
CA ARG A 19 -9.66 -16.31 -6.64
C ARG A 19 -11.12 -15.87 -6.51
N ALA A 20 -11.86 -15.76 -7.61
CA ALA A 20 -13.28 -15.42 -7.60
C ALA A 20 -14.11 -16.43 -6.79
N LEU A 21 -13.76 -17.72 -6.87
CA LEU A 21 -14.37 -18.80 -6.08
C LEU A 21 -13.83 -18.90 -4.64
N LYS A 22 -12.93 -17.99 -4.21
CA LYS A 22 -12.22 -18.04 -2.92
C LYS A 22 -11.50 -19.38 -2.68
N ALA A 23 -11.08 -20.04 -3.76
CA ALA A 23 -10.53 -21.39 -3.71
C ALA A 23 -8.98 -21.43 -3.72
N ASN A 24 -8.33 -20.30 -3.49
CA ASN A 24 -6.88 -20.11 -3.61
C ASN A 24 -6.01 -20.90 -2.60
N HIS A 25 -6.62 -21.52 -1.59
CA HIS A 25 -5.94 -22.38 -0.61
C HIS A 25 -6.34 -23.86 -0.71
N HIS A 26 -7.25 -24.20 -1.64
CA HIS A 26 -7.63 -25.59 -1.87
C HIS A 26 -6.51 -26.33 -2.59
N LYS A 27 -6.49 -27.65 -2.45
CA LYS A 27 -5.55 -28.46 -3.22
C LYS A 27 -5.94 -28.39 -4.68
N VAL A 28 -4.94 -28.34 -5.56
CA VAL A 28 -5.17 -28.29 -7.01
C VAL A 28 -5.96 -29.52 -7.47
N GLU A 29 -5.76 -30.67 -6.82
CA GLU A 29 -6.48 -31.91 -7.09
C GLU A 29 -7.99 -31.79 -6.85
N GLU A 30 -8.40 -31.07 -5.80
CA GLU A 30 -9.81 -30.85 -5.45
C GLU A 30 -10.52 -30.03 -6.53
N LEU A 31 -9.83 -29.03 -7.09
CA LEU A 31 -10.37 -28.19 -8.17
C LEU A 31 -10.55 -28.93 -9.51
N TRP A 32 -9.95 -30.11 -9.67
CA TRP A 32 -9.98 -30.90 -10.91
C TRP A 32 -10.77 -32.22 -10.79
N GLN A 33 -11.52 -32.45 -9.70
CA GLN A 33 -12.28 -33.69 -9.49
C GLN A 33 -13.46 -33.85 -10.47
N SER A 34 -13.63 -35.03 -11.07
CA SER A 34 -14.74 -35.32 -11.99
C SER A 34 -16.03 -35.81 -11.32
N ASP A 35 -16.06 -35.88 -10.00
CA ASP A 35 -17.16 -36.40 -9.17
C ASP A 35 -18.37 -35.47 -9.04
N GLY A 36 -18.34 -34.30 -9.68
CA GLY A 36 -19.39 -33.27 -9.58
C GLY A 36 -19.16 -32.24 -8.48
N SER A 37 -18.19 -32.46 -7.59
CA SER A 37 -17.87 -31.54 -6.47
C SER A 37 -17.12 -30.29 -6.93
N SER A 38 -16.45 -30.34 -8.09
CA SER A 38 -15.63 -29.25 -8.61
C SER A 38 -16.19 -28.63 -9.89
N VAL A 39 -15.89 -27.33 -10.07
CA VAL A 39 -16.36 -26.56 -11.22
C VAL A 39 -15.71 -27.08 -12.51
N ALA A 40 -16.54 -27.50 -13.46
CA ALA A 40 -16.10 -28.12 -14.72
C ALA A 40 -15.11 -27.25 -15.52
N ILE A 41 -15.19 -25.92 -15.39
CA ILE A 41 -14.31 -24.96 -16.08
C ILE A 41 -12.82 -25.27 -15.89
N PHE A 42 -12.39 -25.71 -14.70
CA PHE A 42 -10.99 -26.06 -14.47
C PHE A 42 -10.49 -27.17 -15.40
N ARG A 43 -11.27 -28.25 -15.53
CA ARG A 43 -10.97 -29.38 -16.43
C ARG A 43 -11.11 -29.01 -17.90
N LEU A 44 -12.12 -28.22 -18.24
CA LEU A 44 -12.41 -27.82 -19.63
C LEU A 44 -11.34 -26.89 -20.21
N VAL A 45 -10.74 -26.02 -19.39
CA VAL A 45 -9.73 -25.06 -19.88
C VAL A 45 -8.36 -25.73 -20.04
N MET A 46 -7.91 -26.53 -19.08
CA MET A 46 -6.68 -27.31 -19.25
C MET A 46 -6.59 -28.53 -18.31
N PRO A 47 -5.85 -29.58 -18.71
CA PRO A 47 -5.58 -30.72 -17.83
C PRO A 47 -4.72 -30.33 -16.61
N ILE A 48 -4.98 -30.97 -15.45
CA ILE A 48 -4.22 -30.74 -14.20
C ILE A 48 -2.71 -30.92 -14.37
N LYS A 49 -2.28 -31.91 -15.18
CA LYS A 49 -0.87 -32.17 -15.46
C LYS A 49 -0.21 -30.96 -16.14
N LEU A 50 -0.92 -30.31 -17.06
CA LEU A 50 -0.43 -29.11 -17.74
C LEU A 50 -0.36 -27.93 -16.77
N LEU A 51 -1.37 -27.72 -15.93
CA LEU A 51 -1.34 -26.67 -14.90
C LEU A 51 -0.12 -26.83 -13.97
N LYS A 52 0.11 -28.03 -13.46
CA LYS A 52 1.26 -28.33 -12.58
C LYS A 52 2.59 -28.06 -13.28
N LEU A 53 2.71 -28.45 -14.54
CA LEU A 53 3.90 -28.16 -15.36
C LEU A 53 4.11 -26.66 -15.53
N LEU A 54 3.05 -25.90 -15.84
CA LEU A 54 3.13 -24.44 -15.98
C LEU A 54 3.52 -23.75 -14.67
N LEU A 55 2.95 -24.17 -13.53
CA LEU A 55 3.32 -23.64 -12.21
C LEU A 55 4.80 -23.87 -11.85
N GLN A 56 5.38 -24.98 -12.31
CA GLN A 56 6.79 -25.32 -12.04
C GLN A 56 7.76 -24.66 -13.03
N CYS A 57 7.36 -24.48 -14.28
CA CYS A 57 8.24 -24.05 -15.36
C CYS A 57 8.06 -22.59 -15.77
N LEU A 58 7.19 -21.82 -15.11
CA LEU A 58 6.97 -20.41 -15.43
C LEU A 58 8.25 -19.60 -15.21
N GLY A 59 8.97 -19.35 -16.31
CA GLY A 59 10.13 -18.46 -16.37
C GLY A 59 9.76 -17.18 -17.08
N ILE A 60 9.78 -16.06 -16.37
CA ILE A 60 9.44 -14.72 -16.89
C ILE A 60 10.71 -13.96 -17.33
N ASP A 61 11.87 -14.59 -17.26
CA ASP A 61 13.15 -13.91 -17.28
C ASP A 61 14.19 -14.64 -18.13
N ASN A 62 14.99 -13.86 -18.85
CA ASN A 62 16.16 -14.38 -19.55
C ASN A 62 17.31 -14.63 -18.55
N LYS A 63 17.68 -15.89 -18.39
CA LYS A 63 18.73 -16.33 -17.45
C LYS A 63 20.10 -15.76 -17.82
N ASP A 64 20.37 -15.52 -19.10
CA ASP A 64 21.69 -15.10 -19.57
C ASP A 64 21.99 -13.66 -19.17
N SER A 65 21.00 -12.77 -19.27
CA SER A 65 21.11 -11.36 -18.85
C SER A 65 20.91 -11.15 -17.34
N ARG A 66 20.57 -12.20 -16.58
CA ARG A 66 20.24 -12.09 -15.14
C ARG A 66 21.43 -11.67 -14.28
N LYS A 67 22.62 -12.20 -14.58
CA LYS A 67 23.82 -11.93 -13.75
C LYS A 67 24.17 -10.46 -13.71
N GLU A 68 24.05 -9.78 -14.83
CA GLU A 68 24.32 -8.35 -14.96
C GLU A 68 23.25 -7.51 -14.23
N ARG A 69 21.97 -7.77 -14.50
CA ARG A 69 20.85 -7.06 -13.84
C ARG A 69 20.80 -7.28 -12.32
N SER A 70 21.31 -8.41 -11.83
CA SER A 70 21.38 -8.67 -10.39
C SER A 70 22.34 -7.74 -9.64
N ARG A 71 23.24 -7.04 -10.36
CA ARG A 71 24.12 -6.02 -9.77
C ARG A 71 23.36 -4.74 -9.41
N THR A 72 22.30 -4.43 -10.16
CA THR A 72 21.56 -3.17 -10.02
C THR A 72 20.21 -3.35 -9.32
N THR A 73 19.55 -4.50 -9.48
CA THR A 73 18.23 -4.78 -8.88
C THR A 73 18.22 -6.09 -8.10
N LYS A 74 17.43 -6.11 -7.02
CA LYS A 74 17.15 -7.33 -6.23
C LYS A 74 15.99 -8.17 -6.80
N LEU A 75 15.30 -7.66 -7.82
CA LEU A 75 14.13 -8.29 -8.47
C LEU A 75 14.32 -8.63 -9.97
N PRO A 76 15.50 -9.08 -10.45
CA PRO A 76 15.71 -9.31 -11.88
C PRO A 76 14.69 -10.27 -12.52
N PRO A 77 14.24 -11.37 -11.88
CA PRO A 77 13.34 -12.34 -12.54
C PRO A 77 11.96 -11.82 -12.95
N ILE A 78 11.54 -10.65 -12.47
CA ILE A 78 10.23 -10.09 -12.78
C ILE A 78 10.29 -8.60 -13.17
N ARG A 79 11.49 -8.01 -13.19
CA ARG A 79 11.62 -6.55 -13.28
C ARG A 79 11.01 -5.98 -14.55
N GLU A 80 11.33 -6.58 -15.69
CA GLU A 80 10.85 -6.13 -17.00
C GLU A 80 9.32 -6.22 -17.10
N LEU A 81 8.74 -7.36 -16.70
CA LEU A 81 7.28 -7.52 -16.67
C LEU A 81 6.61 -6.51 -15.72
N PHE A 82 7.21 -6.28 -14.55
CA PHE A 82 6.67 -5.33 -13.57
C PHE A 82 6.74 -3.89 -14.08
N ASP A 83 7.81 -3.50 -14.78
CA ASP A 83 7.93 -2.16 -15.36
C ASP A 83 6.91 -1.94 -16.49
N VAL A 84 6.67 -2.95 -17.34
CA VAL A 84 5.60 -2.92 -18.34
C VAL A 84 4.23 -2.79 -17.68
N PHE A 85 3.97 -3.57 -16.61
CA PHE A 85 2.73 -3.49 -15.86
C PHE A 85 2.50 -2.08 -15.27
N VAL A 86 3.51 -1.51 -14.61
CA VAL A 86 3.43 -0.15 -14.03
C VAL A 86 3.22 0.90 -15.11
N SER A 87 3.89 0.77 -16.27
CA SER A 87 3.69 1.67 -17.41
C SER A 87 2.23 1.63 -17.89
N ASN A 88 1.67 0.43 -18.04
CA ASN A 88 0.27 0.27 -18.44
C ASN A 88 -0.71 0.84 -17.40
N CYS A 89 -0.44 0.70 -16.10
CA CYS A 89 -1.26 1.32 -15.05
C CYS A 89 -1.26 2.85 -15.14
N LYS A 90 -0.09 3.46 -15.38
CA LYS A 90 0.05 4.92 -15.53
C LYS A 90 -0.70 5.45 -16.76
N ASN A 91 -0.71 4.69 -17.85
CA ASN A 91 -1.40 5.07 -19.08
C ASN A 91 -2.90 4.78 -19.03
N GLY A 92 -3.32 3.81 -18.21
CA GLY A 92 -4.71 3.36 -18.11
C GLY A 92 -5.58 4.15 -17.13
N TYR A 93 -5.00 5.01 -16.29
CA TYR A 93 -5.74 5.74 -15.27
C TYR A 93 -5.13 7.13 -15.00
N SER A 94 -6.00 8.15 -14.96
CA SER A 94 -5.62 9.50 -14.53
C SER A 94 -6.00 9.70 -13.07
N LEU A 95 -5.06 10.23 -12.28
CA LEU A 95 -5.26 10.45 -10.85
C LEU A 95 -6.32 11.50 -10.57
N SER A 96 -7.00 11.35 -9.43
CA SER A 96 -7.97 12.31 -8.94
C SER A 96 -7.31 13.43 -8.13
N LYS A 97 -8.10 14.40 -7.64
CA LYS A 97 -7.62 15.49 -6.77
C LYS A 97 -6.95 14.97 -5.48
N TYR A 98 -7.40 13.83 -4.97
CA TYR A 98 -6.88 13.22 -3.76
C TYR A 98 -6.38 11.81 -4.07
N ASP A 99 -5.22 11.48 -3.54
CA ASP A 99 -4.62 10.16 -3.72
C ASP A 99 -3.87 9.75 -2.45
N THR A 100 -3.68 8.45 -2.29
CA THR A 100 -3.07 7.88 -1.10
C THR A 100 -1.88 7.02 -1.46
N ILE A 101 -0.79 7.24 -0.73
CA ILE A 101 0.40 6.40 -0.82
C ILE A 101 0.37 5.54 0.42
N ASP A 102 0.35 4.21 0.29
CA ASP A 102 0.53 3.28 1.40
C ASP A 102 1.44 2.10 1.07
N ASP A 103 1.92 1.44 2.12
CA ASP A 103 2.73 0.23 1.98
C ASP A 103 1.83 -0.99 1.78
N LYS A 104 1.99 -1.69 0.66
CA LYS A 104 1.41 -3.03 0.48
C LYS A 104 2.40 -4.11 0.92
N LEU A 105 1.94 -5.01 1.79
CA LEU A 105 2.71 -6.13 2.31
C LEU A 105 2.18 -7.46 1.78
N GLU A 106 3.02 -8.20 1.05
CA GLU A 106 2.67 -9.50 0.50
C GLU A 106 3.43 -10.62 1.22
N GLY A 107 2.71 -11.59 1.79
CA GLY A 107 3.28 -12.63 2.65
C GLY A 107 4.04 -13.70 1.88
N PHE A 108 5.30 -13.95 2.25
CA PHE A 108 6.16 -14.91 1.58
C PHE A 108 7.09 -15.66 2.54
N LYS A 109 6.91 -16.98 2.64
CA LYS A 109 7.65 -17.82 3.59
C LYS A 109 8.96 -18.40 3.04
N ARG A 110 9.16 -18.44 1.72
CA ARG A 110 10.38 -19.00 1.12
C ARG A 110 11.55 -18.02 1.21
N ARG A 111 12.76 -18.49 0.86
CA ARG A 111 13.99 -17.69 0.89
C ARG A 111 13.89 -16.58 -0.17
N CYS A 112 14.14 -15.35 0.26
CA CYS A 112 14.21 -14.19 -0.61
C CYS A 112 15.12 -13.14 0.02
N SER A 113 16.01 -12.54 -0.77
CA SER A 113 17.11 -11.67 -0.30
C SER A 113 16.65 -10.33 0.27
N PHE A 114 15.44 -9.89 -0.05
CA PHE A 114 14.86 -8.61 0.42
C PHE A 114 13.65 -8.82 1.34
N ARG A 115 13.47 -10.02 1.88
CA ARG A 115 12.41 -10.32 2.86
C ARG A 115 12.70 -9.60 4.18
N GLN A 116 11.70 -8.91 4.72
CA GLN A 116 11.79 -8.25 6.02
C GLN A 116 10.86 -8.95 7.02
N TYR A 117 11.31 -9.06 8.27
CA TYR A 117 10.46 -9.50 9.37
C TYR A 117 9.81 -8.29 10.03
N LEU A 118 8.48 -8.28 10.12
CA LEU A 118 7.75 -7.23 10.83
C LEU A 118 6.96 -7.84 11.99
N GLN A 119 7.36 -7.50 13.21
CA GLN A 119 6.76 -8.02 14.44
C GLN A 119 5.32 -7.52 14.67
N SER A 120 5.01 -6.31 14.17
CA SER A 120 3.75 -5.60 14.44
C SER A 120 2.63 -5.85 13.42
N VAL A 121 2.79 -6.81 12.52
CA VAL A 121 1.73 -7.21 11.56
C VAL A 121 1.15 -8.57 11.92
N ILE A 122 -0.06 -8.82 11.43
CA ILE A 122 -0.79 -10.09 11.54
C ILE A 122 0.16 -11.27 11.20
N PRO A 123 0.10 -12.41 11.92
CA PRO A 123 1.03 -13.54 11.76
C PRO A 123 1.30 -13.96 10.31
N SER A 124 0.28 -13.95 9.45
CA SER A 124 0.39 -14.30 8.02
C SER A 124 1.25 -13.31 7.20
N LYS A 125 1.36 -12.06 7.65
CA LYS A 125 2.14 -10.98 7.03
C LYS A 125 3.48 -10.71 7.73
N ARG A 126 3.86 -11.47 8.76
CA ARG A 126 5.16 -11.28 9.47
C ARG A 126 6.38 -11.44 8.56
N ASN A 127 6.25 -12.28 7.53
CA ASN A 127 7.30 -12.54 6.54
C ASN A 127 6.90 -11.90 5.21
N SER A 128 6.67 -10.60 5.16
CA SER A 128 6.16 -9.92 3.97
C SER A 128 7.21 -9.10 3.23
N PHE A 129 6.98 -8.92 1.94
CA PHE A 129 7.73 -7.96 1.14
C PHE A 129 7.24 -6.55 1.46
N ARG A 130 8.18 -5.64 1.70
CA ARG A 130 7.90 -4.21 1.81
C ARG A 130 8.54 -3.51 0.61
N GLN A 131 7.72 -2.91 -0.24
CA GLN A 131 8.23 -1.90 -1.16
C GLN A 131 8.56 -0.66 -0.32
N TYR A 132 9.83 -0.27 -0.30
CA TYR A 132 10.30 0.81 0.55
C TYR A 132 9.98 2.15 -0.12
N ILE A 133 8.92 2.81 0.35
CA ILE A 133 8.78 4.25 0.19
C ILE A 133 9.33 4.87 1.48
N PRO A 134 10.30 5.81 1.41
CA PRO A 134 10.79 6.53 2.59
C PRO A 134 9.57 7.09 3.31
N SER A 135 9.41 6.67 4.56
CA SER A 135 8.14 6.76 5.28
C SER A 135 7.49 8.15 5.14
N LYS A 136 6.14 8.17 5.04
CA LYS A 136 5.16 9.28 5.08
C LYS A 136 5.36 10.34 6.19
N ARG A 137 6.58 10.56 6.63
CA ARG A 137 7.01 10.99 7.95
C ARG A 137 8.43 11.56 7.87
N ASN A 138 8.79 12.30 6.82
CA ASN A 138 10.05 13.05 6.75
C ASN A 138 9.73 14.50 6.38
N ILE A 139 10.04 15.48 7.23
CA ILE A 139 9.65 16.88 6.99
C ILE A 139 10.35 17.46 5.75
N PRO A 140 11.66 17.20 5.52
CA PRO A 140 12.32 17.57 4.27
C PRO A 140 11.60 17.05 3.02
N LEU A 141 11.00 15.85 3.10
CA LEU A 141 10.22 15.29 1.99
C LEU A 141 8.92 16.08 1.74
N LEU A 142 8.26 16.58 2.80
CA LEU A 142 7.06 17.40 2.65
C LEU A 142 7.38 18.71 1.93
N ASN A 143 8.51 19.33 2.28
CA ASN A 143 8.95 20.57 1.66
C ASN A 143 9.33 20.36 0.18
N THR A 144 10.04 19.28 -0.15
CA THR A 144 10.36 18.98 -1.55
C THR A 144 9.12 18.64 -2.36
N LEU A 145 8.13 17.94 -1.80
CA LEU A 145 6.86 17.67 -2.47
C LEU A 145 6.10 18.96 -2.78
N LEU A 146 6.04 19.89 -1.83
CA LEU A 146 5.35 21.16 -2.02
C LEU A 146 6.08 22.08 -3.01
N CYS A 147 7.37 22.32 -2.80
CA CYS A 147 8.15 23.28 -3.59
C CYS A 147 8.50 22.78 -4.98
N ASN A 148 8.86 21.49 -5.13
CA ASN A 148 9.38 20.98 -6.40
C ASN A 148 8.31 20.26 -7.23
N PHE A 149 7.28 19.72 -6.60
CA PHE A 149 6.26 18.89 -7.27
C PHE A 149 4.84 19.45 -7.16
N GLN A 150 4.63 20.58 -6.46
CA GLN A 150 3.30 21.18 -6.23
C GLN A 150 2.29 20.20 -5.60
N LEU A 151 2.79 19.24 -4.82
CA LEU A 151 1.96 18.25 -4.14
C LEU A 151 1.76 18.63 -2.67
N THR A 152 0.49 18.67 -2.25
CA THR A 152 0.14 18.85 -0.85
C THR A 152 0.03 17.51 -0.12
N VAL A 153 0.41 17.47 1.15
CA VAL A 153 0.37 16.24 1.96
C VAL A 153 -0.46 16.43 3.21
N LEU A 154 -1.22 15.39 3.56
CA LEU A 154 -1.93 15.25 4.82
C LEU A 154 -1.53 13.91 5.46
N GLY A 155 -1.08 13.93 6.71
CA GLY A 155 -0.60 12.70 7.34
C GLY A 155 -0.39 12.78 8.85
N THR A 156 -0.16 11.61 9.45
CA THR A 156 0.16 11.50 10.89
C THR A 156 1.66 11.48 11.12
N ILE A 157 2.08 12.10 12.22
CA ILE A 157 3.48 12.16 12.65
C ILE A 157 3.68 11.47 14.00
N ARG A 158 4.85 10.85 14.19
CA ARG A 158 5.27 10.28 15.47
C ARG A 158 5.78 11.39 16.40
N LYS A 159 5.40 11.33 17.68
CA LYS A 159 5.81 12.29 18.71
C LYS A 159 7.31 12.40 18.93
N ASN A 160 8.04 11.30 18.72
CA ASN A 160 9.48 11.22 19.05
C ASN A 160 10.38 11.79 17.94
N LYS A 161 9.88 12.74 17.14
CA LYS A 161 10.67 13.37 16.08
C LYS A 161 11.36 14.62 16.63
N ALA A 162 12.70 14.63 16.58
CA ALA A 162 13.55 15.73 17.03
C ALA A 162 13.27 17.06 16.29
N GLU A 163 12.67 17.00 15.10
CA GLU A 163 12.36 18.16 14.26
C GLU A 163 11.23 19.05 14.82
N PHE A 164 10.54 18.65 15.89
CA PHE A 164 9.50 19.46 16.53
C PHE A 164 9.82 19.71 18.01
N PRO A 165 10.08 20.95 18.43
CA PRO A 165 10.14 21.25 19.86
C PRO A 165 8.75 21.05 20.46
N LEU A 166 8.68 20.22 21.51
CA LEU A 166 7.46 19.87 22.28
C LEU A 166 6.65 21.09 22.77
N LYS A 167 7.26 22.29 22.75
CA LYS A 167 6.65 23.58 23.14
C LYS A 167 5.73 24.21 22.07
N LEU A 168 5.73 23.73 20.82
CA LEU A 168 4.87 24.22 19.72
C LEU A 168 3.51 23.48 19.62
N LEU A 169 3.20 22.58 20.55
CA LEU A 169 2.05 21.68 20.43
C LEU A 169 0.85 22.21 21.21
N GLY A 170 0.02 23.04 20.57
CA GLY A 170 -1.35 23.27 21.03
C GLY A 170 -2.11 21.94 21.12
N THR A 171 -2.49 21.50 22.32
CA THR A 171 -3.16 20.22 22.56
C THR A 171 -4.68 20.36 22.57
N ILE A 172 -5.36 19.85 21.54
CA ILE A 172 -6.83 19.78 21.49
C ILE A 172 -7.29 18.50 22.20
N ARG A 173 -8.11 18.61 23.24
CA ARG A 173 -8.66 17.45 23.96
C ARG A 173 -10.08 17.14 23.48
N LYS A 174 -10.38 15.87 23.22
CA LYS A 174 -11.78 15.44 22.96
C LYS A 174 -12.66 15.87 24.14
N ASN A 175 -13.73 16.64 23.84
CA ASN A 175 -14.70 17.22 24.78
C ASN A 175 -14.26 18.48 25.56
N LYS A 176 -13.10 19.07 25.28
CA LYS A 176 -12.73 20.41 25.73
C LYS A 176 -12.37 21.24 24.50
N ALA A 177 -13.21 22.19 24.12
CA ALA A 177 -12.93 23.18 23.07
C ALA A 177 -11.94 24.26 23.59
N GLU A 178 -10.91 23.84 24.32
CA GLU A 178 -9.84 24.72 24.75
C GLU A 178 -8.72 24.58 23.71
N PHE A 179 -8.76 25.41 22.68
CA PHE A 179 -7.62 25.57 21.77
C PHE A 179 -6.54 26.35 22.50
N PRO A 180 -5.30 25.87 22.56
CA PRO A 180 -4.22 26.76 22.94
C PRO A 180 -4.09 27.81 21.85
N LEU A 181 -4.15 29.09 22.25
CA LEU A 181 -4.01 30.31 21.42
C LEU A 181 -2.75 30.35 20.52
N LYS A 182 -1.92 29.31 20.59
CA LYS A 182 -0.70 29.10 19.81
C LYS A 182 -0.82 27.78 19.06
N PHE A 183 -1.75 27.71 18.10
CA PHE A 183 -1.51 26.94 16.88
C PHE A 183 -0.24 27.54 16.28
N THR A 184 0.90 26.95 16.64
CA THR A 184 2.19 27.51 16.23
C THR A 184 2.41 27.02 14.81
N GLU A 185 1.91 27.81 13.88
CA GLU A 185 2.38 27.89 12.51
C GLU A 185 3.91 27.75 12.53
N ALA A 186 4.44 26.68 11.94
CA ALA A 186 5.84 26.69 11.54
C ALA A 186 5.94 27.64 10.33
N LYS A 187 5.94 28.96 10.61
CA LYS A 187 5.91 30.05 9.62
C LYS A 187 7.00 29.97 8.54
N HIS A 188 7.99 29.10 8.70
CA HIS A 188 9.06 28.90 7.72
C HIS A 188 8.74 27.90 6.60
N LEU A 189 7.64 27.14 6.64
CA LEU A 189 7.40 26.05 5.67
C LEU A 189 5.96 25.95 5.11
N ASN A 190 5.04 26.87 5.45
CA ASN A 190 3.61 26.74 5.12
C ASN A 190 3.05 25.35 5.51
N LEU A 191 3.44 24.87 6.69
CA LEU A 191 2.96 23.60 7.25
C LEU A 191 2.19 23.86 8.54
N THR A 192 1.03 23.22 8.64
CA THR A 192 0.15 23.24 9.80
C THR A 192 0.31 21.94 10.58
N LEU A 193 0.60 22.07 11.88
CA LEU A 193 0.77 20.94 12.79
C LEU A 193 -0.35 20.94 13.83
N VAL A 194 -1.05 19.82 13.97
CA VAL A 194 -2.20 19.68 14.88
C VAL A 194 -1.96 18.53 15.86
N SER A 195 -2.14 18.80 17.16
CA SER A 195 -2.08 17.79 18.23
C SER A 195 -3.47 17.56 18.78
N TYR A 196 -4.01 16.35 18.57
CA TYR A 196 -5.35 15.97 18.94
C TYR A 196 -5.36 14.76 19.88
N VAL A 197 -6.11 14.86 20.97
CA VAL A 197 -6.20 13.85 22.02
C VAL A 197 -7.59 13.21 21.99
N PRO A 198 -7.82 12.17 21.16
CA PRO A 198 -9.12 11.50 21.07
C PRO A 198 -9.54 10.78 22.35
N LYS A 199 -8.59 10.34 23.17
CA LYS A 199 -8.84 9.63 24.45
C LYS A 199 -7.74 10.02 25.45
N ARG A 200 -8.02 9.91 26.75
CA ARG A 200 -7.00 10.08 27.80
C ARG A 200 -5.75 9.26 27.45
N LYS A 201 -4.56 9.91 27.55
CA LYS A 201 -3.23 9.34 27.21
C LYS A 201 -3.02 8.94 25.73
N LYS A 202 -3.98 9.13 24.83
CA LYS A 202 -3.81 8.93 23.38
C LYS A 202 -3.77 10.28 22.69
N ASN A 203 -2.59 10.71 22.29
CA ASN A 203 -2.38 11.93 21.51
C ASN A 203 -1.90 11.54 20.09
N VAL A 204 -2.55 12.10 19.08
CA VAL A 204 -2.31 11.95 17.65
C VAL A 204 -1.80 13.28 17.13
N LEU A 205 -0.64 13.25 16.47
CA LEU A 205 -0.08 14.42 15.79
C LEU A 205 -0.36 14.30 14.28
N LEU A 206 -0.80 15.40 13.68
CA LEU A 206 -1.08 15.53 12.26
C LEU A 206 -0.27 16.66 11.68
N ILE A 207 0.19 16.48 10.45
CA ILE A 207 0.79 17.53 9.65
C ILE A 207 0.00 17.69 8.36
N SER A 208 -0.14 18.94 7.93
CA SER A 208 -0.70 19.25 6.62
C SER A 208 -0.02 20.44 5.99
N SER A 209 0.14 20.39 4.67
CA SER A 209 0.45 21.55 3.82
C SER A 209 -0.77 22.06 3.04
N LEU A 210 -1.96 21.51 3.31
CA LEU A 210 -3.21 21.80 2.62
C LEU A 210 -4.13 22.68 3.48
N TYR A 211 -4.22 22.38 4.78
CA TYR A 211 -5.06 23.13 5.71
C TYR A 211 -4.21 24.20 6.40
N HIS A 212 -4.67 25.45 6.38
CA HIS A 212 -4.10 26.55 7.17
C HIS A 212 -5.06 27.07 8.23
N ASP A 213 -6.31 26.63 8.19
CA ASP A 213 -7.37 27.14 9.07
C ASP A 213 -7.56 26.23 10.30
N ASP A 214 -8.05 26.81 11.38
CA ASP A 214 -8.33 26.16 12.67
C ASP A 214 -9.77 25.65 12.78
N THR A 215 -10.42 25.40 11.63
CA THR A 215 -11.84 25.03 11.56
C THR A 215 -12.15 23.72 12.29
N VAL A 216 -13.23 23.75 13.06
CA VAL A 216 -13.75 22.61 13.81
C VAL A 216 -15.20 22.41 13.46
N ASP A 217 -15.54 21.16 13.17
CA ASP A 217 -16.91 20.78 12.92
C ASP A 217 -17.72 20.86 14.22
N GLU A 218 -18.78 21.67 14.20
CA GLU A 218 -19.66 21.94 15.34
C GLU A 218 -20.34 20.66 15.86
N THR A 219 -20.63 19.72 14.96
CA THR A 219 -21.36 18.49 15.29
C THR A 219 -20.48 17.47 16.00
N THR A 220 -19.29 17.18 15.46
CA THR A 220 -18.38 16.17 16.02
C THR A 220 -17.38 16.74 17.02
N ARG A 221 -17.23 18.07 17.09
CA ARG A 221 -16.18 18.78 17.84
C ARG A 221 -14.77 18.28 17.50
N LYS A 222 -14.57 17.87 16.24
CA LYS A 222 -13.27 17.43 15.73
C LYS A 222 -12.72 18.48 14.76
N PRO A 223 -11.40 18.69 14.76
CA PRO A 223 -10.74 19.46 13.70
C PRO A 223 -11.07 18.91 12.31
N ALA A 224 -11.38 19.80 11.35
CA ALA A 224 -11.72 19.41 9.98
C ALA A 224 -10.63 18.53 9.33
N ILE A 225 -9.35 18.87 9.58
CA ILE A 225 -8.17 18.08 9.17
C ILE A 225 -8.23 16.60 9.59
N ILE A 226 -8.90 16.25 10.69
CA ILE A 226 -9.07 14.86 11.15
C ILE A 226 -10.18 14.15 10.38
N MET A 227 -11.23 14.88 10.02
CA MET A 227 -12.36 14.34 9.28
C MET A 227 -11.93 13.96 7.88
N ASP A 228 -11.26 14.88 7.18
CA ASP A 228 -10.81 14.66 5.80
C ASP A 228 -9.74 13.56 5.75
N LYS A 229 -8.82 13.53 6.72
CA LYS A 229 -7.87 12.42 6.86
C LYS A 229 -8.56 11.07 7.05
N ALA A 230 -9.69 11.03 7.77
CA ALA A 230 -10.45 9.80 7.98
C ALA A 230 -11.17 9.38 6.70
N GLU A 231 -11.76 10.33 5.97
CA GLU A 231 -12.41 10.11 4.68
C GLU A 231 -11.45 9.52 3.64
N TYR A 232 -10.27 10.14 3.45
CA TYR A 232 -9.25 9.60 2.55
C TYR A 232 -8.73 8.22 2.98
N SER A 233 -8.72 7.91 4.29
CA SER A 233 -8.37 6.57 4.77
C SER A 233 -9.48 5.53 4.50
N ILE A 234 -10.75 5.96 4.39
CA ILE A 234 -11.89 5.06 4.13
C ILE A 234 -11.95 4.70 2.64
N ILE A 235 -11.66 5.64 1.75
CA ILE A 235 -11.59 5.41 0.30
C ILE A 235 -10.58 4.28 -0.03
N GLU A 236 -9.44 4.21 0.67
CA GLU A 236 -8.49 3.09 0.53
C GLU A 236 -9.10 1.72 0.88
N HIS A 237 -9.97 1.64 1.89
CA HIS A 237 -10.53 0.38 2.34
C HIS A 237 -11.68 -0.14 1.48
N SER A 238 -12.40 0.75 0.78
CA SER A 238 -13.47 0.37 -0.14
C SER A 238 -12.97 -0.09 -1.51
N ALA A 239 -11.72 0.22 -1.88
CA ALA A 239 -11.10 -0.16 -3.15
C ALA A 239 -10.29 -1.47 -3.11
N MET A 240 -10.19 -2.14 -1.95
CA MET A 240 -9.48 -3.42 -1.75
C MET A 240 -10.43 -4.62 -1.66
#